data_AF-A0A965KW50-F1
#
_entry.id   AF-A0A965KW50-F1
#
_cell.length_a   1.000
_cell.length_b   1.000
_cell.length_c   1.000
_cell.angle_alpha   90.00
_cell.angle_beta   90.00
_cell.angle_gamma   90.00
#
_symmetry.space_group_name_H-M   'P 1'
#
loop_
_entity.id
_entity.type
_entity.pdbx_description
1 polymer ?
#
loop_
_entity_poly.entity_id
_entity_poly.type
_entity_poly.pdbx_seq_one_letter_code
_entity_poly.pdbx_strand_id
1 'polypeptide(L)'
;MAHNVGLDRSIKIRPFVFLLKLAEDPELNGLSDKDMAIPVVFGKSAESFDRCKQLILKFREEGAVAVIPDDESIRTRKTQSRTYDERLEDIFNIANTFKNVLLGASLVDLRMIEEQVRVFPKQHLKARIAEIDALPFVDFIGLPAEQAVLQLGKRFGAVKDTRRTFMPSKAPELFTKESLIYQKFLDEVPLPLAQGDLDLFSKRVAIEFGISIEQVQLALQPILINSDQYTGSKLIELSMGGKETAEAFEKMIAKVFEVEFGFDAEWTGRKKREKTGGYSDIFVVEIDRNLCGIIDAKSTQYYKLPHEDYTKAVATYIDAA
;
A
#
# COMPACT_ATOMS: atom_id res chain seq x y z
N MET A 1 -2.81 -4.24 36.00
CA MET A 1 -2.12 -5.41 35.42
C MET A 1 -2.78 -5.73 34.10
N ALA A 2 -2.08 -5.59 32.98
CA ALA A 2 -2.65 -5.90 31.67
C ALA A 2 -2.80 -7.42 31.56
N HIS A 3 -4.03 -7.91 31.42
CA HIS A 3 -4.25 -9.31 31.06
C HIS A 3 -3.62 -9.55 29.68
N ASN A 4 -2.49 -10.26 29.66
CA ASN A 4 -1.96 -10.85 28.44
C ASN A 4 -3.09 -11.63 27.76
N VAL A 5 -3.29 -11.38 26.48
CA VAL A 5 -4.14 -12.23 25.65
C VAL A 5 -3.47 -13.60 25.65
N GLY A 6 -4.10 -14.59 26.29
CA GLY A 6 -3.57 -15.95 26.33
C GLY A 6 -3.56 -16.52 24.92
N LEU A 7 -2.38 -16.64 24.32
CA LEU A 7 -2.20 -17.22 23.00
C LEU A 7 -2.05 -18.73 23.15
N ASP A 8 -2.86 -19.49 22.43
CA ASP A 8 -2.76 -20.96 22.44
C ASP A 8 -1.44 -21.39 21.76
N ARG A 9 -0.71 -22.33 22.38
CA ARG A 9 0.59 -22.84 21.88
C ARG A 9 0.50 -23.52 20.51
N SER A 10 -0.69 -23.97 20.12
CA SER A 10 -0.96 -24.54 18.80
C SER A 10 -0.96 -23.50 17.68
N ILE A 11 -1.10 -22.21 17.99
CA ILE A 11 -1.09 -21.15 16.99
C ILE A 11 0.35 -20.90 16.52
N LYS A 12 0.66 -21.38 15.32
CA LYS A 12 1.95 -21.26 14.64
C LYS A 12 1.73 -20.89 13.18
N ILE A 13 1.28 -19.66 12.96
CA ILE A 13 0.90 -19.17 11.64
C ILE A 13 1.48 -17.78 11.37
N ARG A 14 1.88 -17.53 10.12
CA ARG A 14 2.17 -16.21 9.58
C ARG A 14 0.99 -15.81 8.69
N PRO A 15 0.00 -15.05 9.21
CA PRO A 15 -1.30 -14.90 8.55
C PRO A 15 -1.21 -14.44 7.09
N PHE A 16 -0.41 -13.41 6.81
CA PHE A 16 -0.27 -12.88 5.45
C PHE A 16 0.44 -13.85 4.49
N VAL A 17 1.45 -14.59 4.96
CA VAL A 17 2.12 -15.63 4.16
C VAL A 17 1.14 -16.77 3.85
N PHE A 18 0.36 -17.17 4.84
CA PHE A 18 -0.65 -18.21 4.70
C PHE A 18 -1.75 -17.82 3.69
N LEU A 19 -2.21 -16.57 3.74
CA LEU A 19 -3.16 -16.02 2.76
C LEU A 19 -2.59 -15.98 1.35
N LEU A 20 -1.33 -15.54 1.19
CA LEU A 20 -0.69 -15.51 -0.14
C LEU A 20 -0.60 -16.91 -0.74
N LYS A 21 -0.25 -17.92 0.06
CA LYS A 21 -0.24 -19.32 -0.39
C LYS A 21 -1.61 -19.82 -0.80
N LEU A 22 -2.66 -19.53 -0.02
CA LEU A 22 -4.03 -19.90 -0.38
C LEU A 22 -4.48 -19.20 -1.67
N ALA A 23 -4.15 -17.91 -1.84
CA ALA A 23 -4.47 -17.16 -3.04
C ALA A 23 -3.72 -17.63 -4.29
N GLU A 24 -2.58 -18.30 -4.10
CA GLU A 24 -1.81 -18.93 -5.17
C GLU A 24 -2.31 -20.33 -5.55
N ASP A 25 -3.10 -20.97 -4.68
CA ASP A 25 -3.57 -22.33 -4.92
C ASP A 25 -4.44 -22.38 -6.20
N PRO A 26 -4.09 -23.22 -7.19
CA PRO A 26 -4.78 -23.25 -8.46
C PRO A 26 -6.27 -23.61 -8.36
N GLU A 27 -6.68 -24.41 -7.37
CA GLU A 27 -8.08 -24.79 -7.19
C GLU A 27 -8.90 -23.65 -6.57
N LEU A 28 -8.27 -22.80 -5.75
CA LEU A 28 -8.93 -21.61 -5.21
C LEU A 28 -9.00 -20.48 -6.24
N ASN A 29 -8.04 -20.41 -7.16
CA ASN A 29 -7.98 -19.40 -8.22
C ASN A 29 -8.19 -17.97 -7.67
N GLY A 30 -7.32 -17.59 -6.73
CA GLY A 30 -7.40 -16.34 -5.98
C GLY A 30 -8.39 -16.38 -4.82
N LEU A 31 -8.35 -15.36 -3.96
CA LEU A 31 -9.26 -15.20 -2.80
C LEU A 31 -10.11 -13.94 -2.91
N SER A 32 -11.42 -14.05 -2.72
CA SER A 32 -12.28 -12.91 -2.40
C SER A 32 -12.00 -12.40 -0.97
N ASP A 33 -12.53 -11.23 -0.64
CA ASP A 33 -12.50 -10.72 0.73
C ASP A 33 -13.22 -11.64 1.73
N LYS A 34 -14.34 -12.23 1.31
CA LYS A 34 -15.09 -13.20 2.12
C LYS A 34 -14.34 -14.53 2.28
N ASP A 35 -13.61 -15.00 1.27
CA ASP A 35 -12.80 -16.22 1.41
C ASP A 35 -11.77 -16.09 2.53
N MET A 36 -11.20 -14.89 2.71
CA MET A 36 -10.21 -14.63 3.76
C MET A 36 -10.77 -14.74 5.18
N ALA A 37 -12.10 -14.77 5.37
CA ALA A 37 -12.73 -15.02 6.66
C ALA A 37 -12.43 -16.44 7.18
N ILE A 38 -12.33 -17.42 6.29
CA ILE A 38 -12.09 -18.82 6.65
C ILE A 38 -10.73 -19.00 7.36
N PRO A 39 -9.59 -18.56 6.80
CA PRO A 39 -8.31 -18.64 7.50
C PRO A 39 -8.22 -17.69 8.72
N VAL A 40 -9.05 -16.65 8.82
CA VAL A 40 -9.14 -15.85 10.05
C VAL A 40 -9.71 -16.67 11.22
N VAL A 41 -10.71 -17.51 10.96
CA VAL A 41 -11.34 -18.34 12.00
C VAL A 41 -10.57 -19.63 12.24
N PHE A 42 -10.17 -20.32 11.17
CA PHE A 42 -9.65 -21.69 11.24
C PHE A 42 -8.14 -21.80 10.99
N GLY A 43 -7.47 -20.74 10.55
CA GLY A 43 -6.03 -20.74 10.27
C GLY A 43 -5.21 -20.67 11.56
N LYS A 44 -4.73 -21.82 12.04
CA LYS A 44 -3.89 -21.90 13.25
C LYS A 44 -2.43 -22.18 12.93
N SER A 45 -2.17 -22.92 11.87
CA SER A 45 -0.83 -23.39 11.51
C SER A 45 -0.77 -23.85 10.05
N ALA A 46 0.40 -24.31 9.59
CA ALA A 46 0.56 -24.86 8.24
C ALA A 46 -0.38 -26.05 7.97
N GLU A 47 -0.63 -26.88 8.98
CA GLU A 47 -1.54 -28.04 8.91
C GLU A 47 -3.01 -27.62 8.70
N SER A 48 -3.33 -26.33 8.87
CA SER A 48 -4.68 -25.80 8.60
C SER A 48 -4.93 -25.55 7.11
N PHE A 49 -3.92 -25.66 6.24
CA PHE A 49 -3.99 -25.26 4.83
C PHE A 49 -5.10 -25.98 4.06
N ASP A 50 -5.04 -27.31 3.99
CA ASP A 50 -6.01 -28.11 3.22
C ASP A 50 -7.43 -27.95 3.76
N ARG A 51 -7.57 -27.89 5.09
CA ARG A 51 -8.86 -27.61 5.73
C ARG A 51 -9.41 -26.25 5.33
N CYS A 52 -8.59 -25.19 5.35
CA CYS A 52 -9.03 -23.86 4.94
C CYS A 52 -9.41 -23.84 3.47
N LYS A 53 -8.63 -24.48 2.59
CA LYS A 53 -8.94 -24.62 1.17
C LYS A 53 -10.30 -25.28 0.94
N GLN A 54 -10.56 -26.42 1.57
CA GLN A 54 -11.84 -27.12 1.46
C GLN A 54 -13.00 -26.28 1.99
N LEU A 55 -12.81 -25.59 3.12
CA LEU A 55 -13.83 -24.72 3.68
C LEU A 55 -14.09 -23.47 2.83
N ILE A 56 -13.08 -22.93 2.13
CA ILE A 56 -13.28 -21.83 1.17
C ILE A 56 -14.13 -22.28 -0.01
N LEU A 57 -13.82 -23.45 -0.59
CA LEU A 57 -14.62 -24.00 -1.69
C LEU A 57 -16.07 -24.23 -1.24
N LYS A 58 -16.26 -24.87 -0.09
CA LYS A 58 -17.59 -25.09 0.50
C LYS A 58 -18.31 -23.76 0.81
N PHE A 59 -17.59 -22.76 1.31
CA PHE A 59 -18.13 -21.43 1.60
C PHE A 59 -18.68 -20.75 0.34
N ARG A 60 -17.99 -20.88 -0.80
CA ARG A 60 -18.43 -20.30 -2.08
C ARG A 60 -19.71 -20.95 -2.59
N GLU A 61 -19.92 -22.23 -2.32
CA GLU A 61 -21.09 -23.00 -2.74
C GLU A 61 -22.29 -22.81 -1.79
N GLU A 62 -22.05 -22.93 -0.49
CA GLU A 62 -23.11 -23.05 0.53
C GLU A 62 -23.23 -21.83 1.45
N GLY A 63 -22.30 -20.87 1.37
CA GLY A 63 -22.28 -19.66 2.18
C GLY A 63 -21.72 -19.85 3.59
N ALA A 64 -21.73 -18.76 4.38
CA ALA A 64 -21.07 -18.67 5.69
C ALA A 64 -21.58 -19.67 6.73
N VAL A 65 -22.91 -19.81 6.83
CA VAL A 65 -23.57 -20.61 7.85
C VAL A 65 -23.21 -22.10 7.73
N ALA A 66 -22.92 -22.57 6.50
CA ALA A 66 -22.56 -23.96 6.25
C ALA A 66 -21.14 -24.35 6.68
N VAL A 67 -20.26 -23.36 6.89
CA VAL A 67 -18.83 -23.56 7.21
C VAL A 67 -18.44 -23.01 8.59
N ILE A 68 -19.17 -22.02 9.09
CA ILE A 68 -19.03 -21.46 10.45
C ILE A 68 -20.38 -21.63 11.14
N PRO A 69 -20.86 -22.87 11.41
CA PRO A 69 -22.21 -23.07 11.93
C PRO A 69 -22.34 -22.72 13.42
N ASP A 70 -21.22 -22.69 14.15
CA ASP A 70 -21.22 -22.55 15.60
C ASP A 70 -20.72 -21.18 16.07
N ASP A 71 -21.43 -20.64 17.06
CA ASP A 71 -21.15 -19.34 17.66
C ASP A 71 -19.84 -19.32 18.45
N GLU A 72 -19.46 -20.43 19.07
CA GLU A 72 -18.26 -20.51 19.91
C GLU A 72 -16.97 -20.37 19.10
N SER A 73 -16.93 -20.84 17.84
CA SER A 73 -15.76 -20.73 16.95
C SER A 73 -15.34 -19.28 16.66
N ILE A 74 -16.29 -18.35 16.71
CA ILE A 74 -16.08 -16.92 16.42
C ILE A 74 -16.26 -16.03 17.66
N ARG A 75 -16.50 -16.63 18.83
CA ARG A 75 -16.69 -15.90 20.07
C ARG A 75 -15.36 -15.52 20.70
N THR A 76 -15.20 -14.24 21.02
CA THR A 76 -14.06 -13.73 21.78
C THR A 76 -14.55 -13.01 23.03
N ARG A 77 -13.65 -12.76 23.99
CA ARG A 77 -13.98 -11.97 25.20
C ARG A 77 -14.61 -10.60 24.87
N LYS A 78 -14.21 -9.98 23.75
CA LYS A 78 -14.74 -8.67 23.32
C LYS A 78 -16.11 -8.75 22.65
N THR A 79 -16.48 -9.91 22.14
CA THR A 79 -17.72 -10.12 21.39
C THR A 79 -18.73 -10.95 22.17
N GLN A 80 -18.52 -11.20 23.47
CA GLN A 80 -19.41 -12.04 24.31
C GLN A 80 -20.86 -11.56 24.35
N SER A 81 -21.11 -10.25 24.24
CA SER A 81 -22.46 -9.68 24.25
C SER A 81 -23.09 -9.51 22.87
N ARG A 82 -22.35 -9.84 21.79
CA ARG A 82 -22.80 -9.71 20.40
C ARG A 82 -23.62 -10.92 19.96
N THR A 83 -24.49 -10.75 18.97
CA THR A 83 -25.17 -11.87 18.31
C THR A 83 -24.19 -12.64 17.42
N TYR A 84 -24.60 -13.83 16.96
CA TYR A 84 -23.84 -14.59 15.97
C TYR A 84 -23.59 -13.78 14.69
N ASP A 85 -24.61 -13.11 14.16
CA ASP A 85 -24.50 -12.30 12.92
C ASP A 85 -23.53 -11.13 13.09
N GLU A 86 -23.59 -10.42 14.22
CA GLU A 86 -22.65 -9.33 14.54
C GLU A 86 -21.20 -9.83 14.65
N ARG A 87 -20.99 -11.02 15.20
CA ARG A 87 -19.66 -11.65 15.27
C ARG A 87 -19.16 -12.06 13.89
N LEU A 88 -20.04 -12.62 13.07
CA LEU A 88 -19.70 -13.00 11.71
C LEU A 88 -19.32 -11.77 10.88
N GLU A 89 -20.03 -10.65 11.05
CA GLU A 89 -19.68 -9.37 10.46
C GLU A 89 -18.31 -8.86 10.93
N ASP A 90 -17.97 -9.00 12.23
CA ASP A 90 -16.64 -8.68 12.73
C ASP A 90 -15.55 -9.48 12.02
N ILE A 91 -15.77 -10.79 11.79
CA ILE A 91 -14.82 -11.64 11.08
C ILE A 91 -14.63 -11.15 9.64
N PHE A 92 -15.71 -10.81 8.93
CA PHE A 92 -15.61 -10.22 7.59
C PHE A 92 -14.87 -8.88 7.59
N ASN A 93 -15.05 -8.06 8.61
CA ASN A 93 -14.30 -6.81 8.77
C ASN A 93 -12.80 -7.05 9.00
N ILE A 94 -12.43 -8.09 9.76
CA ILE A 94 -11.03 -8.51 9.93
C ILE A 94 -10.47 -9.02 8.61
N ALA A 95 -11.21 -9.85 7.88
CA ALA A 95 -10.81 -10.37 6.57
C ALA A 95 -10.57 -9.24 5.55
N ASN A 96 -11.49 -8.27 5.50
CA ASN A 96 -11.32 -7.07 4.68
C ASN A 96 -10.10 -6.24 5.10
N THR A 97 -9.82 -6.14 6.40
CA THR A 97 -8.59 -5.52 6.91
C THR A 97 -7.34 -6.24 6.41
N PHE A 98 -7.34 -7.58 6.39
CA PHE A 98 -6.22 -8.36 5.86
C PHE A 98 -6.01 -8.13 4.36
N LYS A 99 -7.08 -8.11 3.56
CA LYS A 99 -7.04 -7.72 2.13
C LYS A 99 -6.40 -6.33 1.97
N ASN A 100 -6.86 -5.35 2.75
CA ASN A 100 -6.36 -3.98 2.65
C ASN A 100 -4.88 -3.84 3.01
N VAL A 101 -4.40 -4.63 3.99
CA VAL A 101 -2.97 -4.66 4.33
C VAL A 101 -2.15 -5.28 3.20
N LEU A 102 -2.61 -6.39 2.60
CA LEU A 102 -1.94 -7.02 1.46
C LEU A 102 -1.85 -6.06 0.25
N LEU A 103 -2.93 -5.31 -0.02
CA LEU A 103 -2.98 -4.30 -1.08
C LEU A 103 -2.08 -3.10 -0.76
N GLY A 104 -2.20 -2.54 0.44
CA GLY A 104 -1.41 -1.38 0.86
C GLY A 104 0.09 -1.65 0.93
N ALA A 105 0.49 -2.90 1.18
CA ALA A 105 1.88 -3.36 1.11
C ALA A 105 2.32 -3.76 -0.31
N SER A 106 1.47 -3.57 -1.33
CA SER A 106 1.74 -3.91 -2.72
C SER A 106 2.09 -5.39 -2.96
N LEU A 107 1.55 -6.30 -2.14
CA LEU A 107 1.87 -7.72 -2.17
C LEU A 107 0.98 -8.53 -3.14
N VAL A 108 -0.14 -7.96 -3.54
CA VAL A 108 -1.18 -8.65 -4.31
C VAL A 108 -1.70 -7.78 -5.43
N ASP A 109 -2.20 -8.43 -6.48
CA ASP A 109 -2.99 -7.84 -7.55
C ASP A 109 -4.46 -8.24 -7.38
N LEU A 110 -5.37 -7.40 -7.87
CA LEU A 110 -6.79 -7.72 -7.95
C LEU A 110 -7.13 -8.13 -9.38
N ARG A 111 -7.94 -9.18 -9.54
CA ARG A 111 -8.45 -9.61 -10.85
C ARG A 111 -9.92 -9.95 -10.74
N MET A 112 -10.68 -9.67 -11.79
CA MET A 112 -12.08 -10.08 -11.90
C MET A 112 -12.13 -11.51 -12.44
N ILE A 113 -12.76 -12.42 -11.69
CA ILE A 113 -12.96 -13.83 -12.05
C ILE A 113 -14.41 -14.17 -11.74
N GLU A 114 -15.18 -14.60 -12.74
CA GLU A 114 -16.59 -15.01 -12.55
C GLU A 114 -17.42 -13.94 -11.82
N GLU A 115 -17.29 -12.68 -12.27
CA GLU A 115 -17.96 -11.50 -11.67
C GLU A 115 -17.56 -11.18 -10.21
N GLN A 116 -16.54 -11.84 -9.68
CA GLN A 116 -16.00 -11.58 -8.35
C GLN A 116 -14.57 -11.05 -8.41
N VAL A 117 -14.29 -10.02 -7.61
CA VAL A 117 -12.92 -9.53 -7.41
C VAL A 117 -12.17 -10.51 -6.51
N ARG A 118 -11.07 -11.06 -7.03
CA ARG A 118 -10.19 -11.97 -6.31
C ARG A 118 -8.77 -11.42 -6.24
N VAL A 119 -8.12 -11.74 -5.12
CA VAL A 119 -6.78 -11.35 -4.74
C VAL A 119 -5.80 -12.42 -5.21
N PHE A 120 -4.71 -12.01 -5.87
CA PHE A 120 -3.65 -12.88 -6.36
C PHE A 120 -2.29 -12.37 -5.88
N PRO A 121 -1.37 -13.25 -5.43
CA PRO A 121 -0.01 -12.82 -5.11
C PRO A 121 0.74 -12.30 -6.33
N LYS A 122 1.57 -11.27 -6.14
CA LYS A 122 2.48 -10.84 -7.21
C LYS A 122 3.55 -11.90 -7.46
N GLN A 123 3.80 -12.18 -8.73
CA GLN A 123 4.65 -13.31 -9.15
C GLN A 123 6.09 -13.25 -8.62
N HIS A 124 6.65 -12.07 -8.42
CA HIS A 124 8.00 -11.88 -7.89
C HIS A 124 8.14 -12.22 -6.39
N LEU A 125 7.02 -12.41 -5.68
CA LEU A 125 7.03 -12.72 -4.24
C LEU A 125 7.21 -14.20 -3.93
N LYS A 126 7.07 -15.10 -4.92
CA LYS A 126 7.20 -16.56 -4.73
C LYS A 126 8.48 -16.96 -3.99
N ALA A 127 9.62 -16.42 -4.41
CA ALA A 127 10.91 -16.69 -3.77
C ALA A 127 10.96 -16.17 -2.32
N ARG A 128 10.40 -14.98 -2.07
CA ARG A 128 10.36 -14.36 -0.73
C ARG A 128 9.45 -15.09 0.24
N ILE A 129 8.32 -15.64 -0.24
CA ILE A 129 7.41 -16.45 0.58
C ILE A 129 8.16 -17.66 1.16
N ALA A 130 8.89 -18.39 0.31
CA ALA A 130 9.67 -19.55 0.73
C ALA A 130 10.79 -19.19 1.72
N GLU A 131 11.50 -18.08 1.49
CA GLU A 131 12.50 -17.56 2.43
C GLU A 131 11.90 -17.24 3.80
N ILE A 132 10.75 -16.57 3.83
CA ILE A 132 10.08 -16.18 5.08
C ILE A 132 9.57 -17.42 5.81
N ASP A 133 9.03 -18.42 5.10
CA ASP A 133 8.58 -19.67 5.71
C ASP A 133 9.68 -20.40 6.47
N ALA A 134 10.89 -20.42 5.89
CA ALA A 134 12.05 -21.09 6.47
C ALA A 134 12.54 -20.43 7.77
N LEU A 135 12.14 -19.18 8.04
CA LEU A 135 12.48 -18.53 9.31
C LEU A 135 11.82 -19.29 10.48
N PRO A 136 12.45 -19.32 11.66
CA PRO A 136 11.80 -19.85 12.85
C PRO A 136 10.60 -18.98 13.26
N PHE A 137 9.59 -19.60 13.87
CA PHE A 137 8.52 -18.86 14.53
C PHE A 137 9.06 -18.15 15.77
N VAL A 138 8.57 -16.94 16.00
CA VAL A 138 8.86 -16.19 17.21
C VAL A 138 8.10 -16.81 18.36
N ASP A 139 8.79 -17.17 19.44
CA ASP A 139 8.15 -17.68 20.67
C ASP A 139 7.52 -16.54 21.47
N PHE A 140 6.33 -16.10 21.07
CA PHE A 140 5.59 -15.04 21.74
C PHE A 140 5.20 -15.37 23.19
N ILE A 141 5.30 -16.63 23.61
CA ILE A 141 4.94 -17.08 24.96
C ILE A 141 6.17 -17.02 25.89
N GLY A 142 7.34 -17.43 25.38
CA GLY A 142 8.61 -17.39 26.10
C GLY A 142 9.31 -16.03 26.07
N LEU A 143 8.93 -15.12 25.16
CA LEU A 143 9.53 -13.80 25.07
C LEU A 143 9.15 -12.89 26.27
N PRO A 144 10.04 -11.97 26.69
CA PRO A 144 9.70 -10.91 27.62
C PRO A 144 8.47 -10.13 27.14
N ALA A 145 7.57 -9.75 28.06
CA ALA A 145 6.30 -9.09 27.74
C ALA A 145 6.45 -7.80 26.92
N GLU A 146 7.59 -7.11 27.06
CA GLU A 146 7.95 -5.91 26.30
C GLU A 146 8.25 -6.20 24.81
N GLN A 147 8.66 -7.44 24.49
CA GLN A 147 8.96 -7.92 23.15
C GLN A 147 7.78 -8.67 22.51
N ALA A 148 6.83 -9.15 23.32
CA ALA A 148 5.64 -9.89 22.89
C ALA A 148 4.43 -8.97 22.65
N VAL A 149 4.59 -7.90 21.86
CA VAL A 149 3.48 -6.98 21.55
C VAL A 149 2.64 -7.54 20.39
N LEU A 150 1.48 -8.11 20.70
CA LEU A 150 0.52 -8.67 19.72
C LEU A 150 -0.28 -7.61 18.92
N GLN A 151 0.01 -6.32 19.12
CA GLN A 151 -0.70 -5.24 18.43
C GLN A 151 0.09 -4.80 17.18
N LEU A 152 -0.30 -5.34 16.03
CA LEU A 152 -0.05 -4.71 14.74
C LEU A 152 -0.62 -3.28 14.78
N GLY A 153 0.22 -2.27 14.58
CA GLY A 153 -0.22 -0.86 14.57
C GLY A 153 -0.07 -0.09 15.89
N LYS A 154 0.81 -0.51 16.82
CA LYS A 154 1.32 0.36 17.90
C LYS A 154 2.83 0.63 17.80
N ARG A 155 3.38 0.61 16.59
CA ARG A 155 4.60 1.39 16.35
C ARG A 155 4.25 2.87 16.52
N PHE A 156 5.18 3.66 17.04
CA PHE A 156 5.06 5.10 17.12
C PHE A 156 4.57 5.64 15.74
N GLY A 157 3.40 6.28 15.70
CA GLY A 157 2.80 6.81 14.47
C GLY A 157 1.79 5.92 13.73
N ALA A 158 1.43 4.73 14.24
CA ALA A 158 0.45 3.87 13.57
C ALA A 158 -1.01 4.26 13.90
N VAL A 159 -1.80 4.59 12.86
CA VAL A 159 -3.22 4.89 12.94
C VAL A 159 -4.03 3.60 12.79
N LYS A 160 -5.05 3.42 13.63
CA LYS A 160 -5.87 2.20 13.76
C LYS A 160 -6.81 1.95 12.56
N ASP A 161 -6.92 2.88 11.62
CA ASP A 161 -7.94 2.85 10.56
C ASP A 161 -7.35 2.51 9.19
N THR A 162 -7.51 1.26 8.78
CA THR A 162 -7.16 0.73 7.45
C THR A 162 -8.36 0.72 6.49
N ARG A 163 -9.49 1.38 6.83
CA ARG A 163 -10.67 1.47 5.95
C ARG A 163 -10.53 2.55 4.88
N ARG A 164 -9.45 3.33 4.91
CA ARG A 164 -9.10 4.35 3.91
C ARG A 164 -8.34 3.80 2.69
N THR A 165 -8.19 2.47 2.60
CA THR A 165 -7.50 1.82 1.49
C THR A 165 -8.50 1.07 0.61
N PHE A 166 -8.67 1.59 -0.60
CA PHE A 166 -9.04 0.88 -1.83
C PHE A 166 -10.40 0.17 -1.89
N MET A 167 -11.38 0.84 -2.52
CA MET A 167 -12.29 0.18 -3.47
C MET A 167 -12.74 1.18 -4.56
N PRO A 168 -12.34 1.04 -5.82
CA PRO A 168 -13.20 1.45 -6.92
C PRO A 168 -14.38 0.46 -7.00
N SER A 169 -15.59 0.97 -7.21
CA SER A 169 -16.85 0.19 -7.26
C SER A 169 -16.98 -0.72 -8.48
N LYS A 170 -16.02 -0.66 -9.41
CA LYS A 170 -15.84 -1.59 -10.53
C LYS A 170 -14.34 -1.82 -10.74
N ALA A 171 -13.94 -3.08 -10.88
CA ALA A 171 -12.63 -3.37 -11.46
C ALA A 171 -12.69 -2.96 -12.95
N PRO A 172 -11.67 -2.28 -13.50
CA PRO A 172 -11.65 -1.99 -14.92
C PRO A 172 -11.57 -3.32 -15.67
N GLU A 173 -12.42 -3.52 -16.68
CA GLU A 173 -12.11 -4.52 -17.70
C GLU A 173 -10.74 -4.15 -18.25
N LEU A 174 -9.84 -5.14 -18.33
CA LEU A 174 -8.58 -5.00 -19.04
C LEU A 174 -8.95 -4.54 -20.46
N PHE A 175 -8.70 -3.25 -20.76
CA PHE A 175 -9.07 -2.51 -21.98
C PHE A 175 -10.46 -1.81 -22.01
N THR A 176 -10.99 -1.36 -20.88
CA THR A 176 -11.99 -0.28 -20.87
C THR A 176 -11.35 1.07 -21.23
N LYS A 177 -12.09 1.97 -21.88
CA LYS A 177 -11.62 3.35 -22.16
C LYS A 177 -11.18 4.02 -20.86
N GLU A 178 -11.85 3.74 -19.76
CA GLU A 178 -11.57 4.22 -18.40
C GLU A 178 -10.20 3.72 -17.88
N SER A 179 -9.84 2.45 -18.13
CA SER A 179 -8.52 1.90 -17.75
C SER A 179 -7.37 2.55 -18.53
N LEU A 180 -7.60 2.89 -19.80
CA LEU A 180 -6.63 3.58 -20.65
C LEU A 180 -6.47 5.03 -20.21
N ILE A 181 -7.57 5.72 -19.89
CA ILE A 181 -7.56 7.06 -19.30
C ILE A 181 -6.79 7.04 -17.98
N TYR A 182 -7.01 6.02 -17.15
CA TYR A 182 -6.33 5.83 -15.86
C TYR A 182 -4.82 5.64 -16.02
N GLN A 183 -4.38 4.71 -16.88
CA GLN A 183 -2.94 4.50 -17.10
C GLN A 183 -2.28 5.74 -17.69
N LYS A 184 -2.91 6.34 -18.70
CA LYS A 184 -2.42 7.55 -19.35
C LYS A 184 -2.30 8.72 -18.36
N PHE A 185 -3.22 8.84 -17.40
CA PHE A 185 -3.13 9.85 -16.35
C PHE A 185 -1.93 9.62 -15.44
N LEU A 186 -1.69 8.39 -14.99
CA LEU A 186 -0.54 8.06 -14.14
C LEU A 186 0.81 8.21 -14.86
N ASP A 187 0.83 7.98 -16.18
CA ASP A 187 2.04 8.10 -16.98
C ASP A 187 2.35 9.55 -17.39
N GLU A 188 1.33 10.36 -17.68
CA GLU A 188 1.48 11.69 -18.28
C GLU A 188 1.31 12.85 -17.27
N VAL A 189 0.61 12.63 -16.16
CA VAL A 189 0.33 13.69 -15.18
C VAL A 189 1.18 13.48 -13.93
N PRO A 190 2.15 14.37 -13.66
CA PRO A 190 2.94 14.28 -12.45
C PRO A 190 2.06 14.54 -11.22
N LEU A 191 2.26 13.73 -10.19
CA LEU A 191 1.67 13.93 -8.87
C LEU A 191 2.72 14.57 -7.94
N PRO A 192 2.34 15.47 -7.01
CA PRO A 192 0.98 15.97 -6.75
C PRO A 192 0.47 16.94 -7.83
N LEU A 193 -0.86 16.97 -8.00
CA LEU A 193 -1.52 17.71 -9.09
C LEU A 193 -1.47 19.22 -8.85
N ALA A 194 -0.93 19.98 -9.81
CA ALA A 194 -1.05 21.42 -9.77
C ALA A 194 -2.42 21.89 -10.28
N GLN A 195 -2.74 23.13 -9.95
CA GLN A 195 -3.98 23.77 -10.34
C GLN A 195 -4.03 23.91 -11.87
N GLY A 196 -4.95 23.19 -12.52
CA GLY A 196 -5.16 23.20 -13.98
C GLY A 196 -4.60 22.00 -14.74
N ASP A 197 -3.75 21.15 -14.12
CA ASP A 197 -3.21 19.94 -14.76
C ASP A 197 -4.33 18.97 -15.17
N LEU A 198 -5.32 18.80 -14.28
CA LEU A 198 -6.48 17.97 -14.53
C LEU A 198 -7.32 18.47 -15.71
N ASP A 199 -7.49 19.79 -15.83
CA ASP A 199 -8.29 20.39 -16.92
C ASP A 199 -7.60 20.24 -18.27
N LEU A 200 -6.28 20.46 -18.32
CA LEU A 200 -5.48 20.27 -19.53
C LEU A 200 -5.49 18.80 -19.97
N PHE A 201 -5.27 17.88 -19.03
CA PHE A 201 -5.35 16.45 -19.29
C PHE A 201 -6.74 16.06 -19.80
N SER A 202 -7.79 16.48 -19.09
CA SER A 202 -9.17 16.08 -19.42
C SER A 202 -9.60 16.60 -20.78
N LYS A 203 -9.22 17.82 -21.17
CA LYS A 203 -9.47 18.38 -22.51
C LYS A 203 -8.77 17.58 -23.60
N ARG A 204 -7.49 17.25 -23.42
CA ARG A 204 -6.70 16.48 -24.40
C ARG A 204 -7.29 15.09 -24.60
N VAL A 205 -7.54 14.38 -23.51
CA VAL A 205 -8.02 12.99 -23.53
C VAL A 205 -9.46 12.90 -24.03
N ALA A 206 -10.32 13.88 -23.71
CA ALA A 206 -11.66 13.96 -24.27
C ALA A 206 -11.65 14.00 -25.81
N ILE A 207 -10.76 14.81 -26.40
CA ILE A 207 -10.58 14.91 -27.87
C ILE A 207 -10.03 13.60 -28.43
N GLU A 208 -8.99 13.04 -27.82
CA GLU A 208 -8.31 11.82 -28.30
C GLU A 208 -9.23 10.60 -28.31
N PHE A 209 -10.06 10.43 -27.27
CA PHE A 209 -10.94 9.26 -27.12
C PHE A 209 -12.36 9.48 -27.65
N GLY A 210 -12.68 10.70 -28.11
CA GLY A 210 -14.00 11.08 -28.60
C GLY A 210 -15.09 10.98 -27.53
N ILE A 211 -14.77 11.40 -26.30
CA ILE A 211 -15.67 11.37 -25.14
C ILE A 211 -15.80 12.75 -24.49
N SER A 212 -16.79 12.93 -23.62
CA SER A 212 -16.94 14.19 -22.89
C SER A 212 -15.88 14.36 -21.80
N ILE A 213 -15.57 15.61 -21.46
CA ILE A 213 -14.67 15.96 -20.34
C ILE A 213 -15.22 15.40 -19.02
N GLU A 214 -16.54 15.43 -18.83
CA GLU A 214 -17.21 14.88 -17.64
C GLU A 214 -16.98 13.38 -17.50
N GLN A 215 -16.98 12.61 -18.60
CA GLN A 215 -16.66 11.19 -18.58
C GLN A 215 -15.20 10.93 -18.20
N VAL A 216 -14.25 11.77 -18.66
CA VAL A 216 -12.84 11.67 -18.26
C VAL A 216 -12.69 11.95 -16.76
N GLN A 217 -13.31 13.00 -16.25
CA GLN A 217 -13.25 13.36 -14.84
C GLN A 217 -13.91 12.29 -13.94
N LEU A 218 -15.04 11.72 -14.37
CA LEU A 218 -15.69 10.60 -13.67
C LEU A 218 -14.78 9.37 -13.62
N ALA A 219 -14.07 9.07 -14.71
CA ALA A 219 -13.11 7.96 -14.75
C ALA A 219 -11.91 8.20 -13.81
N LEU A 220 -11.48 9.46 -13.65
CA LEU A 220 -10.36 9.83 -12.78
C LEU A 220 -10.74 10.05 -11.31
N GLN A 221 -12.03 10.17 -11.00
CA GLN A 221 -12.53 10.43 -9.64
C GLN A 221 -11.89 9.54 -8.55
N PRO A 222 -11.71 8.21 -8.76
CA PRO A 222 -11.07 7.35 -7.77
C PRO A 222 -9.60 7.71 -7.47
N ILE A 223 -8.87 8.24 -8.46
CA ILE A 223 -7.48 8.70 -8.26
C ILE A 223 -7.49 10.04 -7.55
N LEU A 224 -8.33 10.97 -8.00
CA LEU A 224 -8.39 12.33 -7.45
C LEU A 224 -8.77 12.35 -5.97
N ILE A 225 -9.67 11.47 -5.53
CA ILE A 225 -10.04 11.33 -4.11
C ILE A 225 -8.85 10.81 -3.28
N ASN A 226 -7.92 10.10 -3.89
CA ASN A 226 -6.80 9.43 -3.22
C ASN A 226 -5.43 9.96 -3.67
N SER A 227 -5.38 11.17 -4.26
CA SER A 227 -4.17 11.71 -4.90
C SER A 227 -2.96 11.68 -3.97
N ASP A 228 -3.15 12.00 -2.70
CA ASP A 228 -2.10 12.07 -1.69
C ASP A 228 -1.51 10.68 -1.41
N GLN A 229 -2.34 9.63 -1.46
CA GLN A 229 -1.88 8.25 -1.26
C GLN A 229 -1.06 7.74 -2.46
N TYR A 230 -1.49 8.08 -3.68
CA TYR A 230 -0.73 7.78 -4.90
C TYR A 230 0.59 8.52 -4.93
N THR A 231 0.59 9.80 -4.56
CA THR A 231 1.79 10.62 -4.40
C THR A 231 2.74 9.98 -3.40
N GLY A 232 2.27 9.62 -2.21
CA GLY A 232 3.08 8.98 -1.18
C GLY A 232 3.66 7.62 -1.61
N SER A 233 2.84 6.78 -2.26
CA SER A 233 3.27 5.46 -2.72
C SER A 233 4.32 5.56 -3.84
N LYS A 234 4.14 6.49 -4.77
CA LYS A 234 5.09 6.72 -5.86
C LYS A 234 6.38 7.37 -5.36
N LEU A 235 6.31 8.26 -4.36
CA LEU A 235 7.51 8.77 -3.67
C LEU A 235 8.31 7.64 -3.02
N ILE A 236 7.66 6.70 -2.33
CA ILE A 236 8.36 5.55 -1.72
C ILE A 236 9.02 4.70 -2.81
N GLU A 237 8.29 4.35 -3.87
CA GLU A 237 8.82 3.59 -5.00
C GLU A 237 10.06 4.26 -5.62
N LEU A 238 9.95 5.55 -5.95
CA LEU A 238 11.03 6.33 -6.55
C LEU A 238 12.20 6.55 -5.58
N SER A 239 11.95 6.64 -4.27
CA SER A 239 13.01 6.76 -3.26
C SER A 239 13.84 5.49 -3.13
N MET A 240 13.33 4.33 -3.57
CA MET A 240 14.00 3.04 -3.42
C MET A 240 14.66 2.51 -4.70
N GLY A 241 14.38 3.11 -5.87
CA GLY A 241 14.85 2.60 -7.18
C GLY A 241 16.31 2.93 -7.54
N GLY A 242 17.01 3.74 -6.74
CA GLY A 242 18.42 4.03 -6.97
C GLY A 242 18.65 5.02 -8.11
N LYS A 243 19.71 4.82 -8.88
CA LYS A 243 20.11 5.76 -9.95
C LYS A 243 19.07 5.88 -11.07
N GLU A 244 18.31 4.81 -11.35
CA GLU A 244 17.32 4.80 -12.43
C GLU A 244 16.14 5.72 -12.13
N THR A 245 15.77 5.86 -10.85
CA THR A 245 14.62 6.65 -10.42
C THR A 245 15.01 7.99 -9.77
N ALA A 246 16.30 8.26 -9.59
CA ALA A 246 16.79 9.45 -8.87
C ALA A 246 16.25 10.77 -9.44
N GLU A 247 16.33 10.97 -10.75
CA GLU A 247 15.83 12.20 -11.37
C GLU A 247 14.31 12.35 -11.23
N ALA A 248 13.57 11.25 -11.42
CA ALA A 248 12.12 11.27 -11.26
C ALA A 248 11.74 11.57 -9.80
N PHE A 249 12.52 11.06 -8.84
CA PHE A 249 12.37 11.34 -7.42
C PHE A 249 12.61 12.82 -7.11
N GLU A 250 13.71 13.40 -7.60
CA GLU A 250 14.03 14.83 -7.42
C GLU A 250 12.90 15.74 -7.94
N LYS A 251 12.42 15.48 -9.17
CA LYS A 251 11.31 16.23 -9.77
C LYS A 251 10.03 16.12 -8.96
N MET A 252 9.74 14.92 -8.45
CA MET A 252 8.55 14.69 -7.64
C MET A 252 8.63 15.41 -6.29
N ILE A 253 9.79 15.42 -5.63
CA ILE A 253 10.00 16.19 -4.40
C ILE A 253 9.83 17.69 -4.68
N ALA A 254 10.39 18.23 -5.77
CA ALA A 254 10.20 19.63 -6.12
C ALA A 254 8.71 19.99 -6.24
N LYS A 255 7.93 19.10 -6.88
CA LYS A 255 6.49 19.29 -7.03
C LYS A 255 5.71 19.23 -5.72
N VAL A 256 6.12 18.37 -4.78
CA VAL A 256 5.54 18.33 -3.43
C VAL A 256 5.77 19.65 -2.69
N PHE A 257 6.98 20.20 -2.75
CA PHE A 257 7.28 21.49 -2.14
C PHE A 257 6.50 22.64 -2.77
N GLU A 258 6.30 22.60 -4.09
CA GLU A 258 5.48 23.58 -4.81
C GLU A 258 4.00 23.50 -4.41
N VAL A 259 3.38 22.32 -4.56
CA VAL A 259 1.93 22.16 -4.52
C VAL A 259 1.39 21.94 -3.11
N GLU A 260 2.04 21.09 -2.31
CA GLU A 260 1.53 20.74 -0.98
C GLU A 260 1.99 21.71 0.10
N PHE A 261 3.22 22.20 -0.01
CA PHE A 261 3.80 23.10 0.99
C PHE A 261 3.78 24.57 0.57
N GLY A 262 3.47 24.89 -0.69
CA GLY A 262 3.28 26.26 -1.18
C GLY A 262 4.58 27.07 -1.31
N PHE A 263 5.73 26.41 -1.44
CA PHE A 263 7.00 27.08 -1.74
C PHE A 263 7.11 27.39 -3.24
N ASP A 264 7.88 28.41 -3.60
CA ASP A 264 8.38 28.52 -4.96
C ASP A 264 9.55 27.55 -5.11
N ALA A 265 9.31 26.41 -5.78
CA ALA A 265 10.26 25.29 -5.85
C ALA A 265 10.74 25.05 -7.29
N GLU A 266 12.06 25.02 -7.46
CA GLU A 266 12.71 24.75 -8.74
C GLU A 266 13.58 23.49 -8.65
N TRP A 267 13.39 22.56 -9.59
CA TRP A 267 14.31 21.43 -9.77
C TRP A 267 15.59 21.89 -10.50
N THR A 268 16.72 21.78 -9.81
CA THR A 268 18.04 22.27 -10.24
C THR A 268 19.07 21.16 -10.45
N GLY A 269 18.73 19.87 -10.26
CA GLY A 269 19.66 18.74 -10.28
C GLY A 269 20.49 18.57 -11.57
N ARG A 270 20.02 19.06 -12.72
CA ARG A 270 20.79 19.06 -13.98
C ARG A 270 21.62 20.33 -14.21
N LYS A 271 21.41 21.39 -13.43
CA LYS A 271 22.15 22.65 -13.57
C LYS A 271 23.58 22.45 -13.08
N LYS A 272 24.54 22.98 -13.85
CA LYS A 272 25.97 22.97 -13.50
C LYS A 272 26.50 24.38 -13.35
N ARG A 273 27.47 24.56 -12.46
CA ARG A 273 28.26 25.79 -12.32
C ARG A 273 29.59 25.60 -13.03
N GLU A 274 30.12 26.68 -13.60
CA GLU A 274 31.36 26.63 -14.36
C GLU A 274 32.60 26.29 -13.51
N LYS A 275 32.58 26.56 -12.20
CA LYS A 275 33.81 26.52 -11.36
C LYS A 275 33.77 25.62 -10.13
N THR A 276 32.60 25.30 -9.57
CA THR A 276 32.50 24.65 -8.23
C THR A 276 31.63 23.39 -8.17
N GLY A 277 31.11 22.90 -9.30
CA GLY A 277 30.31 21.66 -9.37
C GLY A 277 28.84 21.88 -9.74
N GLY A 278 27.96 20.98 -9.30
CA GLY A 278 26.50 21.04 -9.55
C GLY A 278 25.77 21.89 -8.50
N TYR A 279 24.56 22.37 -8.81
CA TYR A 279 23.64 22.90 -7.80
C TYR A 279 23.10 21.78 -6.90
N SER A 280 22.37 22.14 -5.83
CA SER A 280 21.52 21.17 -5.13
C SER A 280 20.47 20.61 -6.09
N ASP A 281 19.83 19.51 -5.71
CA ASP A 281 18.83 18.90 -6.60
C ASP A 281 17.60 19.79 -6.75
N ILE A 282 17.22 20.49 -5.67
CA ILE A 282 16.05 21.36 -5.63
C ILE A 282 16.41 22.63 -4.83
N PHE A 283 15.88 23.75 -5.29
CA PHE A 283 15.92 25.03 -4.60
C PHE A 283 14.49 25.46 -4.27
N VAL A 284 14.25 25.92 -3.04
CA VAL A 284 12.91 26.33 -2.58
C VAL A 284 12.96 27.72 -1.95
N VAL A 285 11.92 28.51 -2.16
CA VAL A 285 11.79 29.85 -1.59
C VAL A 285 10.42 30.01 -0.91
N GLU A 286 10.43 30.47 0.33
CA GLU A 286 9.25 30.95 1.06
C GLU A 286 9.15 32.46 0.89
N ILE A 287 8.24 32.91 0.02
CA ILE A 287 8.13 34.33 -0.37
C ILE A 287 7.82 35.21 0.85
N ASP A 288 6.89 34.78 1.71
CA ASP A 288 6.39 35.60 2.83
C ASP A 288 7.46 35.91 3.88
N ARG A 289 8.37 34.95 4.12
CA ARG A 289 9.44 35.09 5.12
C ARG A 289 10.79 35.43 4.49
N ASN A 290 10.85 35.48 3.16
CA ASN A 290 12.08 35.67 2.40
C ASN A 290 13.17 34.66 2.83
N LEU A 291 12.79 33.40 2.97
CA LEU A 291 13.68 32.29 3.30
C LEU A 291 13.90 31.43 2.07
N CYS A 292 15.12 30.94 1.89
CA CYS A 292 15.43 29.95 0.88
C CYS A 292 15.95 28.66 1.51
N GLY A 293 15.71 27.55 0.83
CA GLY A 293 16.19 26.23 1.19
C GLY A 293 16.81 25.53 -0.01
N ILE A 294 17.77 24.66 0.28
CA ILE A 294 18.35 23.74 -0.68
C ILE A 294 18.02 22.32 -0.24
N ILE A 295 17.70 21.46 -1.19
CA ILE A 295 17.34 20.07 -0.93
C ILE A 295 18.18 19.19 -1.86
N ASP A 296 18.81 18.17 -1.28
CA ASP A 296 19.50 17.09 -2.00
C ASP A 296 18.70 15.82 -1.74
N ALA A 297 18.09 15.26 -2.79
CA ALA A 297 17.19 14.14 -2.70
C ALA A 297 17.96 12.84 -3.01
N LYS A 298 17.79 11.83 -2.16
CA LYS A 298 18.47 10.53 -2.33
C LYS A 298 17.48 9.43 -2.65
N SER A 299 17.65 8.84 -3.83
CA SER A 299 17.02 7.57 -4.18
C SER A 299 17.98 6.42 -3.86
N THR A 300 17.70 5.68 -2.78
CA THR A 300 18.43 4.49 -2.34
C THR A 300 17.59 3.67 -1.37
N GLN A 301 17.71 2.33 -1.43
CA GLN A 301 17.05 1.43 -0.46
C GLN A 301 17.56 1.61 0.96
N TYR A 302 18.80 2.10 1.10
CA TYR A 302 19.46 2.26 2.39
C TYR A 302 20.34 3.50 2.38
N TYR A 303 20.16 4.37 3.36
CA TYR A 303 20.90 5.63 3.48
C TYR A 303 21.51 5.80 4.86
N LYS A 304 22.79 6.23 4.90
CA LYS A 304 23.56 6.49 6.12
C LYS A 304 24.37 7.79 6.02
N LEU A 305 23.78 8.87 5.47
CA LEU A 305 24.37 10.22 5.34
C LEU A 305 25.93 10.21 5.37
N PRO A 306 26.58 9.73 4.30
CA PRO A 306 28.02 9.59 4.26
C PRO A 306 28.71 10.96 4.37
N HIS A 307 29.95 10.95 4.85
CA HIS A 307 30.74 12.18 5.02
C HIS A 307 30.87 13.00 3.72
N GLU A 308 30.89 12.32 2.57
CA GLU A 308 30.92 12.96 1.24
C GLU A 308 29.67 13.81 0.98
N ASP A 309 28.48 13.30 1.31
CA ASP A 309 27.22 14.05 1.14
C ASP A 309 27.17 15.27 2.07
N TYR A 310 27.62 15.12 3.32
CA TYR A 310 27.74 16.23 4.26
C TYR A 310 28.69 17.31 3.72
N THR A 311 29.87 16.90 3.23
CA THR A 311 30.88 17.81 2.70
C THR A 311 30.37 18.52 1.44
N LYS A 312 29.67 17.80 0.56
CA LYS A 312 29.02 18.37 -0.64
C LYS A 312 28.00 19.43 -0.24
N ALA A 313 27.13 19.15 0.72
CA ALA A 313 26.13 20.11 1.18
C ALA A 313 26.77 21.42 1.69
N VAL A 314 27.75 21.31 2.58
CA VAL A 314 28.40 22.49 3.19
C VAL A 314 29.29 23.24 2.21
N ALA A 315 30.22 22.54 1.56
CA ALA A 315 31.28 23.18 0.77
C ALA A 315 30.85 23.55 -0.66
N THR A 316 29.79 22.93 -1.20
CA THR A 316 29.37 23.14 -2.59
C THR A 316 28.06 23.93 -2.69
N TYR A 317 27.07 23.62 -1.85
CA TYR A 317 25.74 24.22 -1.98
C TYR A 317 25.56 25.48 -1.13
N ILE A 318 25.91 25.43 0.15
CA ILE A 318 25.67 26.55 1.09
C ILE A 318 26.52 27.78 0.76
N ASP A 319 27.79 27.60 0.37
CA ASP A 319 28.67 28.72 -0.02
C ASP A 319 28.24 29.45 -1.31
N ALA A 320 27.18 28.99 -1.98
CA ALA A 320 26.75 29.50 -3.27
C ALA A 320 25.23 29.71 -3.42
N ALA A 321 24.46 29.53 -2.35
CA ALA A 321 23.06 29.90 -2.26
C ALA A 321 22.94 31.36 -1.81
#